data_AF-M5BLT7-F1
#
_entry.id   AF-M5BLT7-F1
#
_cell.length_a   1.000
_cell.length_b   1.000
_cell.length_c   1.000
_cell.angle_alpha   90.00
_cell.angle_beta   90.00
_cell.angle_gamma   90.00
#
_symmetry.space_group_name_H-M   'P 1'
#
loop_
_entity.id
_entity.type
_entity.pdbx_description
1 polymer ?
#
loop_
_entity_poly.entity_id
_entity_poly.type
_entity_poly.pdbx_seq_one_letter_code
_entity_poly.pdbx_strand_id
1 'polypeptide(L)'
;MKPVMMSTALVVLGVVSTVSAHAASPLAVAVAVENFKNAKIVTDVVPTFTPSGLMTLNFTTGVGRPAIGEAVARTNVSGAPVLMIRGTEESEAQAGGPFNVTTTRYTVLCIDGNTAGSSNPTGYNLHYLENNLGK
;
A
#
# COMPACT_ATOMS: atom_id res chain seq x y z
N MET A 1 -1.62 11.96 -67.90
CA MET A 1 -1.63 12.61 -66.56
C MET A 1 -1.98 11.53 -65.55
N LYS A 2 -1.10 11.24 -64.57
CA LYS A 2 -1.35 10.27 -63.49
C LYS A 2 -1.53 11.05 -62.18
N PRO A 3 -2.50 10.72 -61.30
CA PRO A 3 -2.60 11.38 -60.02
C PRO A 3 -1.54 10.82 -59.06
N VAL A 4 -0.83 11.72 -58.38
CA VAL A 4 0.08 11.40 -57.28
C VAL A 4 -0.77 11.26 -56.02
N MET A 5 -0.81 10.06 -55.43
CA MET A 5 -1.36 9.84 -54.10
C MET A 5 -0.41 10.46 -53.07
N MET A 6 -0.82 11.57 -52.44
CA MET A 6 -0.17 12.05 -51.22
C MET A 6 -0.74 11.25 -50.04
N SER A 7 0.12 10.43 -49.42
CA SER A 7 -0.18 9.76 -48.14
C SER A 7 0.31 10.66 -47.01
N THR A 8 -0.61 11.28 -46.27
CA THR A 8 -0.31 12.09 -45.10
C THR A 8 -0.16 11.15 -43.89
N ALA A 9 1.07 10.84 -43.51
CA ALA A 9 1.33 10.13 -42.26
C ALA A 9 1.15 11.10 -41.08
N LEU A 10 0.01 10.99 -40.39
CA LEU A 10 -0.25 11.68 -39.13
C LEU A 10 0.51 10.97 -38.00
N VAL A 11 1.65 11.52 -37.59
CA VAL A 11 2.36 11.06 -36.38
C VAL A 11 1.68 11.70 -35.18
N VAL A 12 0.79 10.98 -34.53
CA VAL A 12 0.23 11.36 -33.23
C VAL A 12 1.28 11.06 -32.16
N LEU A 13 2.02 12.09 -31.71
CA LEU A 13 2.78 12.00 -30.45
C LEU A 13 1.78 11.96 -29.30
N GLY A 14 1.42 10.75 -28.87
CA GLY A 14 0.67 10.54 -27.64
C GLY A 14 1.53 10.97 -26.44
N VAL A 15 1.18 12.09 -25.82
CA VAL A 15 1.76 12.51 -24.54
C VAL A 15 1.28 11.52 -23.50
N VAL A 16 2.10 10.52 -23.16
CA VAL A 16 1.84 9.63 -22.04
C VAL A 16 1.93 10.49 -20.78
N SER A 17 0.79 10.89 -20.24
CA SER A 17 0.73 11.55 -18.94
C SER A 17 1.09 10.51 -17.88
N THR A 18 2.38 10.43 -17.55
CA THR A 18 2.85 9.70 -16.38
C THR A 18 2.42 10.49 -15.16
N VAL A 19 1.22 10.21 -14.66
CA VAL A 19 0.82 10.68 -13.33
C VAL A 19 1.72 9.96 -12.34
N SER A 20 2.84 10.57 -11.98
CA SER A 20 3.68 10.09 -10.89
C SER A 20 2.84 10.11 -9.62
N ALA A 21 2.63 8.94 -9.04
CA ALA A 21 2.06 8.88 -7.72
C ALA A 21 3.04 9.57 -6.76
N HIS A 22 2.55 10.53 -5.98
CA HIS A 22 3.39 11.28 -5.05
C HIS A 22 3.76 10.40 -3.85
N ALA A 23 4.95 10.67 -3.29
CA ALA A 23 5.41 10.09 -2.05
C ALA A 23 4.42 10.32 -0.90
N ALA A 24 4.49 9.47 0.14
CA ALA A 24 3.70 9.63 1.35
C ALA A 24 4.04 10.96 2.04
N SER A 25 3.01 11.77 2.36
CA SER A 25 3.22 13.07 2.98
C SER A 25 3.73 12.92 4.43
N PRO A 26 4.59 13.84 4.91
CA PRO A 26 5.09 13.81 6.28
C PRO A 26 3.97 13.79 7.33
N LEU A 27 2.90 14.55 7.09
CA LEU A 27 1.74 14.59 7.98
C LEU A 27 1.03 13.24 8.05
N ALA A 28 0.80 12.57 6.92
CA ALA A 28 0.13 11.26 6.92
C ALA A 28 0.97 10.19 7.63
N VAL A 29 2.29 10.24 7.48
CA VAL A 29 3.22 9.35 8.20
C VAL A 29 3.18 9.63 9.70
N ALA A 30 3.23 10.90 10.12
CA ALA A 30 3.14 11.27 11.53
C ALA A 30 1.81 10.80 12.16
N VAL A 31 0.69 10.97 11.46
CA VAL A 31 -0.62 10.47 11.90
C VAL A 31 -0.63 8.95 12.04
N ALA A 32 -0.01 8.21 11.11
CA ALA A 32 0.10 6.76 11.22
C ALA A 32 0.91 6.34 12.46
N VAL A 33 2.04 7.01 12.71
CA VAL A 33 2.89 6.76 13.89
C VAL A 33 2.11 6.98 15.18
N GLU A 34 1.38 8.10 15.30
CA GLU A 34 0.59 8.39 16.50
C GLU A 34 -0.57 7.40 16.70
N ASN A 35 -1.23 6.97 15.63
CA ASN A 35 -2.25 5.92 15.74
C ASN A 35 -1.67 4.59 16.23
N PHE A 36 -0.50 4.18 15.74
CA PHE A 36 0.16 2.94 16.18
C PHE A 36 0.56 3.00 17.67
N LYS A 37 1.02 4.16 18.15
CA LYS A 37 1.32 4.38 19.57
C LYS A 37 0.04 4.35 20.42
N ASN A 38 -1.00 5.07 20.02
CA ASN A 38 -2.26 5.15 20.77
C ASN A 38 -2.97 3.80 20.86
N ALA A 39 -2.84 2.98 19.80
CA ALA A 39 -3.33 1.61 19.79
C ALA A 39 -2.43 0.61 20.53
N LYS A 40 -1.31 1.05 21.13
CA LYS A 40 -0.30 0.23 21.82
C LYS A 40 0.35 -0.84 20.95
N ILE A 41 0.28 -0.69 19.63
CA ILE A 41 0.92 -1.61 18.68
C ILE A 41 2.44 -1.50 18.80
N VAL A 42 2.95 -0.27 18.98
CA VAL A 42 4.34 -0.06 19.39
C VAL A 42 4.48 -0.59 20.81
N THR A 43 5.52 -1.39 21.06
CA THR A 43 5.82 -2.23 22.23
C THR A 43 5.12 -3.58 22.27
N ASP A 44 3.83 -3.66 21.97
CA ASP A 44 3.15 -4.95 22.03
C ASP A 44 3.58 -5.80 20.83
N VAL A 45 3.44 -5.26 19.61
CA VAL A 45 3.72 -5.98 18.35
C VAL A 45 5.12 -5.75 17.82
N VAL A 46 5.56 -4.48 17.79
CA VAL A 46 6.88 -4.09 17.29
C VAL A 46 7.60 -3.23 18.32
N PRO A 47 8.91 -3.44 18.56
CA PRO A 47 9.63 -2.70 19.59
C PRO A 47 9.81 -1.22 19.23
N THR A 48 9.87 -0.91 17.93
CA THR A 48 10.03 0.43 17.38
C THR A 48 9.21 0.57 16.10
N PHE A 49 8.71 1.78 15.81
CA PHE A 49 7.96 2.04 14.59
C PHE A 49 8.42 3.34 13.92
N THR A 50 9.27 3.21 12.92
CA THR A 50 9.82 4.29 12.08
C THR A 50 9.54 3.96 10.62
N PRO A 51 8.30 4.15 10.15
CA PRO A 51 7.90 3.73 8.81
C PRO A 51 8.61 4.53 7.71
N SER A 52 9.11 3.84 6.69
CA SER A 52 9.71 4.42 5.47
C SER A 52 8.65 4.85 4.43
N GLY A 53 7.37 4.72 4.76
CA GLY A 53 6.26 4.95 3.84
C GLY A 53 4.92 4.59 4.45
N LEU A 54 3.89 4.57 3.60
CA LEU A 54 2.53 4.17 3.95
C LEU A 54 2.04 3.06 3.03
N MET A 55 1.35 2.10 3.62
CA MET A 55 0.57 1.10 2.90
C MET A 55 -0.91 1.46 3.04
N THR A 56 -1.62 1.54 1.93
CA THR A 56 -3.07 1.72 1.89
C THR A 56 -3.73 0.42 1.44
N LEU A 57 -4.82 0.06 2.12
CA LEU A 57 -5.67 -1.07 1.77
C LEU A 57 -6.87 -0.57 0.98
N ASN A 58 -7.30 -1.32 -0.03
CA ASN A 58 -8.55 -1.07 -0.75
C ASN A 58 -9.34 -2.36 -0.94
N PHE A 59 -10.42 -2.52 -0.18
CA PHE A 59 -11.38 -3.62 -0.31
C PHE A 59 -12.40 -3.28 -1.39
N THR A 60 -12.34 -3.97 -2.53
CA THR A 60 -13.18 -3.70 -3.70
C THR A 60 -14.64 -4.11 -3.50
N THR A 61 -14.90 -5.02 -2.57
CA THR A 61 -16.23 -5.46 -2.16
C THR A 61 -16.38 -5.22 -0.65
N GLY A 62 -16.71 -4.00 -0.24
CA GLY A 62 -16.86 -3.66 1.18
C GLY A 62 -16.57 -2.21 1.51
N VAL A 63 -15.79 -2.00 2.58
CA VAL A 63 -15.50 -0.68 3.19
C VAL A 63 -14.65 0.24 2.29
N GLY A 64 -14.12 -0.25 1.17
CA GLY A 64 -13.25 0.52 0.31
C GLY A 64 -11.89 0.74 0.98
N ARG A 65 -11.54 2.00 1.24
CA ARG A 65 -10.27 2.39 1.84
C ARG A 65 -10.46 2.79 3.30
N PRO A 66 -10.34 1.86 4.25
CA PRO A 66 -10.50 2.20 5.66
C PRO A 66 -9.36 3.11 6.11
N ALA A 67 -9.67 4.05 6.99
CA ALA A 67 -8.66 4.83 7.70
C ALA A 67 -7.91 3.96 8.72
N ILE A 68 -6.71 4.41 9.11
CA ILE A 68 -5.94 3.74 10.17
C ILE A 68 -6.73 3.83 11.47
N GLY A 69 -6.99 2.67 12.10
CA GLY A 69 -7.76 2.57 13.35
C GLY A 69 -9.28 2.60 13.16
N GLU A 70 -9.78 2.61 11.93
CA GLU A 70 -11.23 2.55 11.66
C GLU A 70 -11.82 1.20 12.09
N ALA A 71 -12.94 1.25 12.82
CA ALA A 71 -13.71 0.06 13.13
C ALA A 71 -14.48 -0.41 11.88
N VAL A 72 -14.23 -1.63 11.44
CA VAL A 72 -14.82 -2.21 10.23
C VAL A 72 -15.63 -3.47 10.55
N ALA A 73 -16.77 -3.64 9.87
CA ALA A 73 -17.56 -4.86 9.99
C ALA A 73 -16.84 -6.04 9.29
N ARG A 74 -16.86 -7.22 9.91
CA ARG A 74 -16.23 -8.44 9.35
C ARG A 74 -16.64 -8.75 7.92
N THR A 75 -17.92 -8.52 7.59
CA THR A 75 -18.47 -8.76 6.25
C THR A 75 -17.87 -7.84 5.17
N ASN A 76 -17.28 -6.72 5.57
CA ASN A 76 -16.68 -5.74 4.64
C ASN A 76 -15.20 -6.00 4.37
N VAL A 77 -14.59 -6.96 5.08
CA VAL A 77 -13.14 -7.27 5.03
C VAL A 77 -12.88 -8.77 4.85
N SER A 78 -13.85 -9.51 4.31
CA SER A 78 -13.74 -10.96 4.11
C SER A 78 -12.88 -11.37 2.91
N GLY A 79 -12.69 -10.47 1.94
CA GLY A 79 -11.82 -10.69 0.78
C GLY A 79 -10.45 -10.02 0.95
N ALA A 80 -9.46 -10.45 0.17
CA ALA A 80 -8.14 -9.81 0.16
C ALA A 80 -8.22 -8.39 -0.41
N PRO A 81 -7.60 -7.37 0.24
CA PRO A 81 -7.57 -6.02 -0.29
C PRO A 81 -6.55 -5.87 -1.41
N VAL A 82 -6.76 -4.88 -2.27
CA VAL A 82 -5.70 -4.34 -3.14
C VAL A 82 -4.79 -3.46 -2.30
N LEU A 83 -3.49 -3.69 -2.39
CA LEU A 83 -2.47 -2.97 -1.63
C LEU A 83 -1.81 -1.90 -2.49
N MET A 84 -1.59 -0.73 -1.91
CA MET A 84 -0.77 0.32 -2.50
C MET A 84 0.28 0.75 -1.48
N ILE A 85 1.54 0.79 -1.90
CA ILE A 85 2.66 1.20 -1.05
C ILE A 85 3.27 2.48 -1.65
N ARG A 86 3.55 3.47 -0.79
CA ARG A 86 4.25 4.71 -1.13
C ARG A 86 5.34 4.95 -0.11
N GLY A 87 6.56 5.21 -0.56
CA GLY A 87 7.64 5.61 0.34
C GLY A 87 7.47 7.07 0.74
N THR A 88 8.12 7.49 1.82
CA THR A 88 8.44 8.91 2.05
C THR A 88 9.38 9.40 0.95
N GLU A 89 9.44 10.71 0.69
CA GLU A 89 10.37 11.28 -0.31
C GLU A 89 11.82 10.82 -0.11
N GLU A 90 12.32 10.83 1.14
CA GLU A 90 13.66 10.36 1.46
C GLU A 90 13.87 8.88 1.11
N SER A 91 12.93 8.03 1.51
CA SER A 91 13.00 6.59 1.24
C SER A 91 12.89 6.27 -0.25
N GLU A 92 12.06 7.00 -1.01
CA GLU A 92 11.97 6.83 -2.47
C GLU A 92 13.25 7.34 -3.16
N ALA A 93 13.86 8.42 -2.67
CA ALA A 93 15.15 8.88 -3.17
C ALA A 93 16.26 7.84 -2.93
N GLN A 94 16.30 7.22 -1.74
CA GLN A 94 17.25 6.14 -1.43
C GLN A 94 17.02 4.89 -2.27
N ALA A 95 15.77 4.58 -2.61
CA ALA A 95 15.39 3.46 -3.47
C ALA A 95 15.62 3.73 -4.97
N GLY A 96 16.01 4.95 -5.36
CA GLY A 96 16.20 5.34 -6.76
C GLY A 96 14.90 5.56 -7.53
N GLY A 97 13.78 5.77 -6.84
CA GLY A 97 12.47 6.02 -7.43
C GLY A 97 11.30 5.59 -6.52
N PRO A 98 10.05 5.76 -7.00
CA PRO A 98 8.87 5.40 -6.23
C PRO A 98 8.88 3.93 -5.80
N PHE A 99 8.33 3.66 -4.61
CA PHE A 99 8.14 2.28 -4.18
C PHE A 99 7.23 1.54 -5.17
N ASN A 100 7.82 0.58 -5.89
CA ASN A 100 7.14 -0.18 -6.92
C ASN A 100 7.20 -1.67 -6.60
N VAL A 101 6.02 -2.27 -6.42
CA VAL A 101 5.86 -3.71 -6.10
C VAL A 101 6.30 -4.62 -7.25
N THR A 102 6.46 -4.12 -8.48
CA THR A 102 6.97 -4.92 -9.61
C THR A 102 8.50 -5.00 -9.63
N THR A 103 9.20 -4.04 -9.03
CA THR A 103 10.67 -3.96 -9.02
C THR A 103 11.28 -4.27 -7.65
N THR A 104 10.54 -4.03 -6.57
CA THR A 104 10.96 -4.28 -5.19
C THR A 104 10.09 -5.39 -4.60
N ARG A 105 10.74 -6.37 -3.96
CA ARG A 105 10.02 -7.49 -3.32
C ARG A 105 9.61 -7.07 -1.92
N TYR A 106 8.31 -7.12 -1.65
CA TYR A 106 7.75 -6.90 -0.32
C TYR A 106 7.19 -8.20 0.24
N THR A 107 7.31 -8.36 1.56
CA THR A 107 6.52 -9.32 2.32
C THR A 107 5.45 -8.55 3.07
N VAL A 108 4.19 -8.96 2.91
CA VAL A 108 3.05 -8.36 3.58
C VAL A 108 2.48 -9.35 4.58
N LEU A 109 2.25 -8.88 5.80
CA LEU A 109 1.69 -9.64 6.89
C LEU A 109 0.46 -8.90 7.44
N CYS A 110 -0.64 -9.63 7.64
CA CYS A 110 -1.77 -9.18 8.45
C CYS A 110 -1.88 -10.09 9.66
N ILE A 111 -1.77 -9.50 10.84
CA ILE A 111 -1.89 -10.21 12.11
C ILE A 111 -3.00 -9.62 12.95
N ASP A 112 -3.59 -10.47 13.77
CA ASP A 112 -4.45 -10.07 14.87
C ASP A 112 -3.66 -10.21 16.17
N GLY A 113 -3.45 -9.08 16.84
CA GLY A 113 -2.73 -8.98 18.11
C GLY A 113 -3.62 -9.12 19.34
N ASN A 114 -4.93 -9.29 19.19
CA ASN A 114 -5.85 -9.37 20.31
C ASN A 114 -6.97 -10.41 20.13
N THR A 115 -6.69 -11.51 19.41
CA THR A 115 -7.69 -12.54 19.12
C THR A 115 -8.25 -13.19 20.39
N ALA A 116 -9.51 -12.92 20.69
CA ALA A 116 -10.25 -13.63 21.72
C ALA A 116 -10.44 -15.11 21.32
N GLY A 117 -10.11 -16.03 22.23
CA GLY A 117 -10.24 -17.48 22.00
C GLY A 117 -9.09 -18.12 21.19
N SER A 118 -7.99 -17.39 20.98
CA SER A 118 -6.76 -17.93 20.38
C SER A 118 -6.21 -19.13 21.16
N SER A 119 -5.70 -20.14 20.45
CA SER A 119 -4.89 -21.22 21.06
C SER A 119 -3.52 -20.74 21.53
N ASN A 120 -3.11 -19.54 21.11
CA ASN A 120 -1.93 -18.83 21.59
C ASN A 120 -2.36 -17.46 22.18
N PRO A 121 -2.75 -17.40 23.46
CA PRO A 121 -3.34 -16.20 24.08
C PRO A 121 -2.33 -15.07 24.31
N THR A 122 -1.03 -15.35 24.18
CA THR A 122 0.06 -14.37 24.29
C THR A 122 0.79 -14.15 22.95
N GLY A 123 0.23 -14.64 21.85
CA GLY A 123 0.83 -14.55 20.53
C GLY A 123 -0.09 -13.91 19.49
N TYR A 124 0.40 -13.86 18.25
CA TYR A 124 -0.28 -13.25 17.11
C TYR A 124 -0.97 -14.31 16.26
N ASN A 125 -2.21 -14.04 15.84
CA ASN A 125 -2.85 -14.86 14.81
C ASN A 125 -2.58 -14.29 13.43
N LEU A 126 -2.09 -15.15 12.54
CA LEU A 126 -1.79 -14.81 11.16
C LEU A 126 -3.05 -14.92 10.29
N HIS A 127 -3.52 -13.79 9.75
CA HIS A 127 -4.66 -13.74 8.83
C HIS A 127 -4.24 -13.70 7.36
N TYR A 128 -3.09 -13.11 7.06
CA TYR A 128 -2.58 -12.98 5.70
C TYR A 128 -1.06 -12.96 5.70
N LEU A 129 -0.46 -13.72 4.78
CA LEU A 129 0.96 -13.65 4.47
C LEU A 129 1.14 -13.74 2.96
N GLU A 130 1.76 -12.73 2.38
CA GLU A 130 2.18 -12.75 0.99
C GLU A 130 3.65 -12.40 0.91
N ASN A 131 4.41 -13.26 0.22
CA ASN A 131 5.82 -13.03 -0.05
C ASN A 131 5.99 -12.62 -1.51
N ASN A 132 6.87 -11.66 -1.76
CA ASN A 132 7.14 -11.13 -3.10
C ASN A 132 5.88 -10.52 -3.74
N LEU A 133 5.14 -9.71 -3.00
CA LEU A 133 3.95 -8.98 -3.47
C LEU A 133 4.17 -8.43 -4.89
N GLY A 134 3.26 -8.72 -5.81
CA GLY A 134 3.30 -8.23 -7.20
C GLY A 134 3.93 -9.19 -8.22
N LYS A 135 4.14 -10.46 -7.86
CA LYS A 135 4.58 -11.53 -8.77
C LYS A 135 3.59 -12.67 -8.90
#